data_AF-A0AA35R8C0-F1
#
_entry.id   AF-A0AA35R8C0-F1
#
_cell.length_a   1.000
_cell.length_b   1.000
_cell.length_c   1.000
_cell.angle_alpha   90.00
_cell.angle_beta   90.00
_cell.angle_gamma   90.00
#
_symmetry.space_group_name_H-M   'P 1'
#
loop_
_entity.id
_entity.type
_entity.pdbx_description
1 polymer ?
#
loop_
_entity_poly.entity_id
_entity_poly.type
_entity_poly.pdbx_seq_one_letter_code
_entity_poly.pdbx_strand_id
1 'polypeptide(L)'
;MIDVYRYKIVRHRVVWLIGNWATVKLSPSLLTSIYFNLLAVLRPQEDLVIRLTAADSLRLVIDDFEFSAEEFSPYLADCVQLLVQLLCTVSQPDTKLRVLTVLSILMERMESHIQPHIPTLLQCLPSLWETSTQENSSLLRIGVLNTLTNIVRGLGPLSIQLHEFVLPVVHLATDVNTPEHVYLMEEGLDL
;
A
#
# COMPACT_ATOMS: atom_id res chain seq x y z
N MET A 1 27.60 -1.59 -22.69
CA MET A 1 26.83 -1.87 -21.46
C MET A 1 26.67 -0.54 -20.74
N ILE A 2 25.57 0.17 -20.99
CA ILE A 2 25.34 1.50 -20.42
C ILE A 2 25.06 1.29 -18.94
N ASP A 3 25.87 1.93 -18.11
CA ASP A 3 25.86 1.83 -16.66
C ASP A 3 24.48 2.18 -16.10
N VAL A 4 23.72 1.15 -15.72
CA VAL A 4 22.37 1.24 -15.12
C VAL A 4 22.38 2.12 -13.86
N TYR A 5 23.55 2.36 -13.26
CA TYR A 5 23.72 3.19 -12.07
C TYR A 5 23.91 4.69 -12.36
N ARG A 6 24.24 5.09 -13.59
CA ARG A 6 24.74 6.45 -13.88
C ARG A 6 23.70 7.57 -13.80
N TYR A 7 22.41 7.24 -13.84
CA TYR A 7 21.32 8.23 -13.91
C TYR A 7 20.25 8.06 -12.82
N LYS A 8 20.56 7.40 -11.71
CA LYS A 8 19.60 7.18 -10.61
C LYS A 8 18.94 8.47 -10.12
N ILE A 9 19.70 9.55 -9.97
CA ILE A 9 19.18 10.86 -9.53
C ILE A 9 18.19 11.44 -10.54
N VAL A 10 18.53 11.40 -11.83
CA VAL A 10 17.67 11.90 -12.90
C VAL A 10 16.41 11.06 -12.98
N ARG A 11 16.54 9.73 -12.94
CA ARG A 11 15.41 8.80 -12.97
C ARG A 11 14.48 9.00 -11.78
N HIS A 12 15.03 9.10 -10.57
CA HIS A 12 14.28 9.46 -9.37
C HIS A 12 13.48 10.76 -9.54
N ARG A 13 14.11 11.81 -10.09
CA ARG A 13 13.42 13.08 -10.32
C ARG A 13 12.36 13.04 -11.41
N VAL A 14 12.58 12.28 -12.48
CA VAL A 14 11.58 12.07 -13.53
C VAL A 14 10.35 11.35 -12.95
N VAL A 15 10.55 10.27 -12.20
CA VAL A 15 9.46 9.52 -11.57
C VAL A 15 8.67 10.42 -10.63
N TRP A 16 9.36 11.15 -9.75
CA TRP A 16 8.72 12.13 -8.87
C TRP A 16 7.93 13.19 -9.64
N LEU A 17 8.49 13.73 -10.73
CA LEU A 17 7.83 14.73 -11.55
C LEU A 17 6.55 14.19 -12.19
N ILE A 18 6.57 12.94 -12.68
CA ILE A 18 5.39 12.27 -13.24
C ILE A 18 4.26 12.26 -12.21
N GLY A 19 4.52 11.87 -10.96
CA GLY A 19 3.50 11.86 -9.91
C GLY A 19 2.86 13.23 -9.65
N ASN A 20 3.65 14.31 -9.71
CA ASN A 20 3.15 15.67 -9.47
C ASN A 20 2.39 16.27 -10.66
N TRP A 21 2.58 15.74 -11.86
CA TRP A 21 1.96 16.25 -13.09
C TRP A 21 0.84 15.35 -13.62
N ALA A 22 0.73 14.12 -13.10
CA ALA A 22 -0.31 13.18 -13.50
C ALA A 22 -1.74 13.71 -13.25
N THR A 23 -1.89 14.60 -12.27
CA THR A 23 -3.16 15.24 -11.87
C THR A 23 -3.52 16.47 -12.72
N VAL A 24 -2.64 16.88 -13.65
CA VAL A 24 -2.89 18.00 -14.57
C VAL A 24 -3.47 17.42 -15.85
N LYS A 25 -4.80 17.48 -16.06
CA LYS A 25 -5.53 17.07 -17.28
C LYS A 25 -4.65 16.54 -18.43
N LEU A 26 -4.32 15.25 -18.34
CA LEU A 26 -3.51 14.55 -19.33
C LEU A 26 -4.42 13.85 -20.36
N SER A 27 -3.87 13.55 -21.54
CA SER A 27 -4.59 12.70 -22.48
C SER A 27 -4.66 11.26 -21.94
N PRO A 28 -5.74 10.51 -22.22
CA PRO A 28 -5.88 9.11 -21.78
C PRO A 28 -4.69 8.22 -22.18
N SER A 29 -4.17 8.39 -23.40
CA SER A 29 -2.99 7.68 -23.90
C SER A 29 -1.71 7.90 -23.06
N LEU A 30 -1.58 9.11 -22.48
CA LEU A 30 -0.44 9.45 -21.64
C LEU A 30 -0.63 8.85 -20.24
N LEU A 31 -1.85 8.84 -19.69
CA LEU A 31 -2.16 8.17 -18.43
C LEU A 31 -1.87 6.67 -18.48
N THR A 32 -2.30 6.00 -19.56
CA THR A 32 -1.95 4.58 -19.82
C THR A 32 -0.44 4.36 -19.81
N SER A 33 0.31 5.28 -20.43
CA SER A 33 1.77 5.24 -20.45
C SER A 33 2.35 5.45 -19.05
N ILE A 34 1.77 6.34 -18.25
CA ILE A 34 2.19 6.59 -16.86
C ILE A 34 2.00 5.34 -16.01
N TYR A 35 0.84 4.68 -16.06
CA TYR A 35 0.60 3.43 -15.32
C TYR A 35 1.65 2.37 -15.66
N PHE A 36 1.88 2.12 -16.95
CA PHE A 36 2.86 1.15 -17.40
C PHE A 36 4.28 1.48 -16.91
N ASN A 37 4.70 2.75 -17.02
CA ASN A 37 6.06 3.15 -16.64
C ASN A 37 6.26 3.15 -15.12
N LEU A 38 5.28 3.60 -14.33
CA LEU A 38 5.37 3.57 -12.87
C LEU A 38 5.46 2.13 -12.34
N LEU A 39 4.66 1.21 -12.91
CA LEU A 39 4.75 -0.22 -12.57
C LEU A 39 6.09 -0.84 -12.98
N ALA A 40 6.63 -0.47 -14.15
CA ALA A 40 7.95 -0.91 -14.56
C ALA A 40 9.04 -0.46 -13.57
N VAL A 41 8.92 0.76 -13.03
CA VAL A 41 9.86 1.30 -12.04
C VAL A 41 9.69 0.68 -10.65
N LEU A 42 8.49 0.23 -10.28
CA LEU A 42 8.23 -0.44 -9.01
C LEU A 42 8.87 -1.83 -8.88
N ARG A 43 9.33 -2.41 -10.01
CA ARG A 43 9.89 -3.76 -10.06
C ARG A 43 11.17 -3.90 -9.22
N PRO A 44 11.46 -5.10 -8.67
CA PRO A 44 12.61 -5.33 -7.79
C PRO A 44 13.99 -5.05 -8.40
N GLN A 45 14.09 -5.02 -9.72
CA GLN A 45 15.35 -4.73 -10.42
C GLN A 45 15.78 -3.26 -10.29
N GLU A 46 14.86 -2.36 -9.91
CA GLU A 46 15.13 -0.95 -9.73
C GLU A 46 15.64 -0.62 -8.32
N ASP A 47 16.31 0.53 -8.20
CA ASP A 47 16.82 1.02 -6.92
C ASP A 47 15.67 1.27 -5.92
N LEU A 48 15.87 0.88 -4.66
CA LEU A 48 14.83 0.97 -3.63
C LEU A 48 14.28 2.39 -3.46
N VAL A 49 15.14 3.42 -3.53
CA VAL A 49 14.70 4.81 -3.41
C VAL A 49 13.81 5.20 -4.58
N ILE A 50 14.15 4.75 -5.79
CA ILE A 50 13.35 5.01 -7.00
C ILE A 50 12.02 4.26 -6.93
N ARG A 51 12.02 3.01 -6.44
CA ARG A 51 10.80 2.21 -6.23
C ARG A 51 9.85 2.89 -5.23
N LEU A 52 10.37 3.38 -4.11
CA LEU A 52 9.59 4.14 -3.12
C LEU A 52 8.99 5.43 -3.73
N THR A 53 9.78 6.13 -4.55
CA THR A 53 9.30 7.33 -5.24
C THR A 53 8.25 7.00 -6.31
N ALA A 54 8.34 5.84 -6.95
CA ALA A 54 7.30 5.34 -7.85
C ALA A 54 6.02 4.99 -7.10
N ALA A 55 6.11 4.38 -5.90
CA ALA A 55 4.96 4.12 -5.05
C ALA A 55 4.24 5.43 -4.66
N ASP A 56 4.98 6.45 -4.24
CA ASP A 56 4.41 7.77 -3.93
C ASP A 56 3.79 8.43 -5.15
N SER A 57 4.45 8.34 -6.31
CA SER A 57 3.95 8.93 -7.55
C SER A 57 2.66 8.23 -7.98
N LEU A 58 2.60 6.91 -7.84
CA LEU A 58 1.42 6.11 -8.11
C LEU A 58 0.26 6.47 -7.17
N ARG A 59 0.55 6.68 -5.87
CA ARG A 59 -0.42 7.19 -4.90
C ARG A 59 -1.06 8.48 -5.40
N LEU A 60 -0.26 9.45 -5.86
CA LEU A 60 -0.78 10.73 -6.37
C LEU A 60 -1.69 10.55 -7.59
N VAL A 61 -1.39 9.57 -8.46
CA VAL A 61 -2.21 9.31 -9.65
C VAL A 61 -3.53 8.63 -9.28
N ILE A 62 -3.51 7.69 -8.32
CA ILE A 62 -4.69 6.94 -7.89
C ILE A 62 -5.64 7.80 -7.04
N ASP A 63 -5.07 8.67 -6.20
CA ASP A 63 -5.80 9.59 -5.32
C ASP A 63 -6.40 10.80 -6.08
N ASP A 64 -6.13 10.90 -7.39
CA ASP A 64 -6.71 11.96 -8.21
C ASP A 64 -8.24 11.81 -8.32
N PHE A 65 -8.94 12.94 -8.33
CA PHE A 65 -10.40 12.95 -8.39
C PHE A 65 -10.95 12.47 -9.75
N GLU A 66 -10.17 12.60 -10.84
CA GLU A 66 -10.49 12.10 -12.18
C GLU A 66 -10.07 10.62 -12.36
N PHE A 67 -9.50 9.97 -11.32
CA PHE A 67 -9.10 8.56 -11.40
C PHE A 67 -10.29 7.65 -11.71
N SER A 68 -10.09 6.76 -12.69
CA SER A 68 -11.04 5.73 -13.09
C SER A 68 -10.53 4.33 -12.73
N ALA A 69 -11.23 3.66 -11.81
CA ALA A 69 -10.95 2.28 -11.44
C ALA A 69 -11.07 1.32 -12.64
N GLU A 70 -12.02 1.56 -13.55
CA GLU A 70 -12.20 0.73 -14.74
C GLU A 70 -10.99 0.80 -15.68
N GLU A 71 -10.44 2.00 -15.89
CA GLU A 71 -9.26 2.20 -16.73
C GLU A 71 -7.98 1.64 -16.09
N PHE A 72 -7.90 1.67 -14.75
CA PHE A 72 -6.76 1.14 -14.01
C PHE A 72 -6.83 -0.38 -13.77
N SER A 73 -8.02 -0.98 -13.85
CA SER A 73 -8.26 -2.41 -13.59
C SER A 73 -7.26 -3.37 -14.28
N PRO A 74 -6.86 -3.17 -15.55
CA PRO A 74 -5.85 -4.02 -16.21
C PRO A 74 -4.47 -4.03 -15.54
N TYR A 75 -4.16 -3.01 -14.74
CA TYR A 75 -2.89 -2.79 -14.05
C TYR A 75 -2.94 -3.21 -12.58
N LEU A 76 -4.13 -3.48 -12.04
CA LEU A 76 -4.36 -3.67 -10.61
C LEU A 76 -3.57 -4.86 -10.03
N ALA A 77 -3.60 -6.00 -10.72
CA ALA A 77 -2.94 -7.22 -10.26
C ALA A 77 -1.43 -7.01 -10.04
N ASP A 78 -0.76 -6.45 -11.06
CA ASP A 78 0.67 -6.13 -11.01
C ASP A 78 0.95 -5.07 -9.95
N CYS A 79 0.10 -4.04 -9.85
CA CYS A 79 0.22 -2.98 -8.86
C CYS A 79 0.22 -3.54 -7.42
N VAL A 80 -0.79 -4.33 -7.06
CA VAL A 80 -0.91 -4.93 -5.73
C VAL A 80 0.30 -5.83 -5.44
N GLN A 81 0.68 -6.69 -6.39
CA GLN A 81 1.81 -7.60 -6.21
C GLN A 81 3.12 -6.83 -5.97
N LEU A 82 3.39 -5.79 -6.76
CA LEU A 82 4.61 -5.01 -6.66
C LEU A 82 4.67 -4.18 -5.37
N LEU A 83 3.54 -3.61 -4.93
CA LEU A 83 3.45 -2.87 -3.67
C LEU A 83 3.60 -3.78 -2.45
N VAL A 84 2.95 -4.95 -2.43
CA VAL A 84 3.14 -5.96 -1.38
C VAL A 84 4.59 -6.43 -1.32
N GLN A 85 5.21 -6.69 -2.48
CA GLN A 85 6.62 -7.05 -2.53
C GLN A 85 7.52 -5.94 -1.99
N LEU A 86 7.25 -4.68 -2.35
CA LEU A 86 7.99 -3.52 -1.83
C LEU A 86 7.85 -3.41 -0.30
N LEU A 87 6.63 -3.58 0.23
CA LEU A 87 6.33 -3.57 1.66
C LEU A 87 7.10 -4.65 2.45
N CYS A 88 7.23 -5.85 1.87
CA CYS A 88 8.02 -6.94 2.42
C CYS A 88 9.53 -6.70 2.30
N THR A 89 9.99 -5.87 1.35
CA THR A 89 11.42 -5.57 1.14
C THR A 89 11.94 -4.52 2.12
N VAL A 90 11.10 -3.56 2.52
CA VAL A 90 11.52 -2.44 3.39
C VAL A 90 11.56 -2.88 4.86
N SER A 91 12.57 -2.42 5.60
CA SER A 91 12.75 -2.75 7.01
C SER A 91 12.15 -1.71 7.95
N GLN A 92 12.41 -0.42 7.70
CA GLN A 92 12.04 0.66 8.62
C GLN A 92 10.51 0.83 8.76
N PRO A 93 9.96 0.96 9.98
CA PRO A 93 8.52 1.12 10.21
C PRO A 93 7.91 2.29 9.45
N ASP A 94 8.57 3.44 9.43
CA ASP A 94 8.07 4.62 8.72
C ASP A 94 7.96 4.38 7.21
N THR A 95 8.89 3.59 6.65
CA THR A 95 8.87 3.23 5.24
C THR A 95 7.81 2.18 4.95
N LYS A 96 7.61 1.21 5.85
CA LYS A 96 6.49 0.26 5.78
C LYS A 96 5.15 1.00 5.81
N LEU A 97 4.97 1.91 6.77
CA LEU A 97 3.78 2.73 6.90
C LEU A 97 3.51 3.53 5.62
N ARG A 98 4.54 4.17 5.05
CA ARG A 98 4.44 4.89 3.77
C ARG A 98 3.90 3.99 2.65
N VAL A 99 4.44 2.79 2.46
CA VAL A 99 3.96 1.85 1.41
C VAL A 99 2.56 1.34 1.73
N LEU A 100 2.26 1.09 3.01
CA LEU A 100 0.94 0.66 3.47
C LEU A 100 -0.12 1.72 3.19
N THR A 101 0.20 3.01 3.37
CA THR A 101 -0.69 4.12 2.98
C THR A 101 -1.02 4.11 1.49
N VAL A 102 -0.05 3.81 0.62
CA VAL A 102 -0.30 3.68 -0.83
C VAL A 102 -1.27 2.53 -1.11
N LEU A 103 -1.08 1.38 -0.46
CA LEU A 103 -1.99 0.24 -0.57
C LEU A 103 -3.39 0.60 -0.08
N SER A 104 -3.53 1.28 1.06
CA SER A 104 -4.84 1.69 1.59
C SER A 104 -5.61 2.57 0.62
N ILE A 105 -4.95 3.57 0.03
CA ILE A 105 -5.57 4.43 -0.99
C ILE A 105 -5.96 3.62 -2.23
N LEU A 106 -5.09 2.71 -2.68
CA LEU A 106 -5.42 1.82 -3.80
C LEU A 106 -6.66 0.97 -3.49
N MET A 107 -6.78 0.39 -2.30
CA MET A 107 -7.95 -0.40 -1.93
C MET A 107 -9.23 0.44 -1.94
N GLU A 108 -9.17 1.65 -1.37
CA GLU A 108 -10.31 2.56 -1.32
C GLU A 108 -10.77 2.98 -2.72
N ARG A 109 -9.83 3.36 -3.60
CA ARG A 109 -10.14 3.83 -4.96
C ARG A 109 -10.56 2.73 -5.92
N MET A 110 -10.18 1.47 -5.67
CA MET A 110 -10.56 0.33 -6.51
C MET A 110 -11.85 -0.37 -6.08
N GLU A 111 -12.33 -0.10 -4.86
CA GLU A 111 -13.59 -0.62 -4.31
C GLU A 111 -13.70 -2.15 -4.51
N SER A 112 -14.74 -2.63 -5.19
CA SER A 112 -15.00 -4.05 -5.42
C SER A 112 -13.94 -4.76 -6.28
N HIS A 113 -13.20 -4.02 -7.12
CA HIS A 113 -12.16 -4.59 -7.97
C HIS A 113 -10.97 -5.14 -7.17
N ILE A 114 -10.81 -4.73 -5.90
CA ILE A 114 -9.71 -5.21 -5.06
C ILE A 114 -9.93 -6.64 -4.55
N GLN A 115 -11.18 -7.14 -4.54
CA GLN A 115 -11.54 -8.41 -3.91
C GLN A 115 -10.68 -9.61 -4.37
N PRO A 116 -10.41 -9.81 -5.68
CA PRO A 116 -9.57 -10.92 -6.14
C PRO A 116 -8.12 -10.86 -5.64
N HIS A 117 -7.66 -9.69 -5.19
CA HIS A 117 -6.29 -9.43 -4.77
C HIS A 117 -6.09 -9.44 -3.25
N ILE A 118 -7.17 -9.54 -2.48
CA ILE A 118 -7.14 -9.61 -1.02
C ILE A 118 -6.24 -10.74 -0.48
N PRO A 119 -6.23 -11.97 -1.05
CA PRO A 119 -5.31 -13.01 -0.60
C PRO A 119 -3.84 -12.59 -0.65
N THR A 120 -3.43 -11.81 -1.66
CA THR A 120 -2.08 -11.29 -1.79
C THR A 120 -1.76 -10.24 -0.71
N LEU A 121 -2.72 -9.37 -0.39
CA LEU A 121 -2.58 -8.37 0.68
C LEU A 121 -2.41 -9.03 2.05
N LEU A 122 -3.18 -10.09 2.32
CA LEU A 122 -3.17 -10.81 3.60
C LEU A 122 -1.85 -11.53 3.88
N GLN A 123 -1.09 -11.94 2.86
CA GLN A 123 0.17 -12.67 3.02
C GLN A 123 1.21 -11.91 3.86
N CYS A 124 1.16 -10.59 3.87
CA CYS A 124 2.14 -9.75 4.56
C CYS A 124 1.65 -9.17 5.90
N LEU A 125 0.35 -9.23 6.21
CA LEU A 125 -0.20 -8.59 7.42
C LEU A 125 0.25 -9.24 8.73
N PRO A 126 0.31 -10.58 8.85
CA PRO A 126 0.80 -11.21 10.07
C PRO A 126 2.24 -10.79 10.40
N SER A 127 3.14 -10.81 9.41
CA SER A 127 4.53 -10.41 9.63
C SER A 127 4.68 -8.91 9.90
N LEU A 128 3.83 -8.07 9.31
CA LEU A 128 3.79 -6.64 9.62
C LEU A 128 3.31 -6.36 11.04
N TRP A 129 2.30 -7.09 11.52
CA TRP A 129 1.81 -7.00 12.90
C TRP A 129 2.87 -7.44 13.91
N GLU A 130 3.57 -8.54 13.63
CA GLU A 130 4.67 -8.99 14.48
C GLU A 130 5.81 -7.97 14.51
N THR A 131 6.20 -7.43 13.36
CA THR A 131 7.27 -6.41 13.26
C THR A 131 6.89 -5.15 14.01
N SER A 132 5.67 -4.64 13.84
CA SER A 132 5.19 -3.44 14.53
C SER A 132 5.08 -3.64 16.04
N THR A 133 4.86 -4.89 16.47
CA THR A 133 4.90 -5.27 17.88
C THR A 133 6.32 -5.24 18.43
N GLN A 134 7.27 -5.90 17.75
CA GLN A 134 8.68 -5.99 18.16
C GLN A 134 9.38 -4.61 18.19
N GLU A 135 9.07 -3.75 17.22
CA GLU A 135 9.68 -2.42 17.10
C GLU A 135 8.95 -1.34 17.93
N ASN A 136 7.90 -1.71 18.68
CA ASN A 136 7.07 -0.80 19.50
C ASN A 136 6.56 0.42 18.71
N SER A 137 6.21 0.23 17.43
CA SER A 137 5.73 1.31 16.56
C SER A 137 4.21 1.37 16.57
N SER A 138 3.63 2.19 17.44
CA SER A 138 2.17 2.39 17.51
C SER A 138 1.58 2.84 16.18
N LEU A 139 2.28 3.71 15.43
CA LEU A 139 1.82 4.19 14.12
C LEU A 139 1.73 3.08 13.08
N LEU A 140 2.70 2.16 13.05
CA LEU A 140 2.64 1.02 12.14
C LEU A 140 1.51 0.06 12.53
N ARG A 141 1.27 -0.14 13.84
CA ARG A 141 0.14 -0.95 14.33
C ARG A 141 -1.21 -0.34 13.92
N ILE A 142 -1.39 0.97 14.10
CA ILE A 142 -2.56 1.72 13.62
C ILE A 142 -2.72 1.52 12.10
N GLY A 143 -1.64 1.65 11.33
CA GLY A 143 -1.66 1.40 9.89
C GLY A 143 -2.13 0.00 9.52
N VAL A 144 -1.66 -1.03 10.23
CA VAL A 144 -2.06 -2.43 10.03
C VAL A 144 -3.54 -2.64 10.39
N LEU A 145 -4.01 -2.08 11.51
CA LEU A 145 -5.42 -2.13 11.92
C LEU A 145 -6.31 -1.52 10.85
N ASN A 146 -6.03 -0.31 10.41
CA ASN A 146 -6.78 0.36 9.33
C ASN A 146 -6.81 -0.46 8.03
N THR A 147 -5.69 -1.12 7.70
CA THR A 147 -5.61 -2.00 6.53
C THR A 147 -6.50 -3.22 6.69
N LEU A 148 -6.50 -3.84 7.87
CA LEU A 148 -7.39 -4.97 8.19
C LEU A 148 -8.86 -4.55 8.12
N THR A 149 -9.20 -3.38 8.66
CA THR A 149 -10.57 -2.86 8.63
C THR A 149 -11.04 -2.67 7.20
N ASN A 150 -10.20 -2.10 6.32
CA ASN A 150 -10.52 -1.93 4.90
C ASN A 150 -10.69 -3.28 4.18
N ILE A 151 -9.87 -4.28 4.51
CA ILE A 151 -9.98 -5.63 3.93
C ILE A 151 -11.26 -6.32 4.40
N VAL A 152 -11.58 -6.25 5.70
CA VAL A 152 -12.81 -6.83 6.28
C VAL A 152 -14.04 -6.20 5.61
N ARG A 153 -14.06 -4.87 5.49
CA ARG A 153 -15.12 -4.14 4.76
C ARG A 153 -15.20 -4.56 3.29
N GLY A 154 -14.06 -4.67 2.61
CA GLY A 154 -13.98 -5.07 1.20
C GLY A 154 -14.45 -6.52 0.93
N LEU A 155 -14.20 -7.44 1.87
CA LEU A 155 -14.68 -8.83 1.77
C LEU A 155 -16.16 -8.99 2.15
N GLY A 156 -16.70 -8.09 2.99
CA GLY A 156 -18.05 -8.21 3.51
C GLY A 156 -18.28 -9.58 4.18
N PRO A 157 -19.27 -10.39 3.77
CA PRO A 157 -19.55 -11.71 4.36
C PRO A 157 -18.38 -12.71 4.28
N LEU A 158 -17.47 -12.54 3.32
CA LEU A 158 -16.32 -13.43 3.17
C LEU A 158 -15.22 -13.16 4.21
N SER A 159 -15.35 -12.09 5.01
CA SER A 159 -14.37 -11.73 6.06
C SER A 159 -14.25 -12.77 7.18
N ILE A 160 -15.21 -13.70 7.31
CA ILE A 160 -15.18 -14.81 8.29
C ILE A 160 -13.88 -15.60 8.20
N GLN A 161 -13.32 -15.74 6.99
CA GLN A 161 -12.05 -16.45 6.78
C GLN A 161 -10.84 -15.77 7.44
N LEU A 162 -10.97 -14.50 7.86
CA LEU A 162 -9.92 -13.73 8.51
C LEU A 162 -10.01 -13.74 10.03
N HIS A 163 -11.09 -14.26 10.61
CA HIS A 163 -11.34 -14.17 12.05
C HIS A 163 -10.22 -14.81 12.88
N GLU A 164 -9.59 -15.87 12.40
CA GLU A 164 -8.47 -16.52 13.10
C GLU A 164 -7.29 -15.56 13.33
N PHE A 165 -7.06 -14.62 12.40
CA PHE A 165 -6.02 -13.59 12.53
C PHE A 165 -6.53 -12.30 13.16
N VAL A 166 -7.73 -11.85 12.77
CA VAL A 166 -8.29 -10.56 13.19
C VAL A 166 -8.69 -10.56 14.67
N LEU A 167 -9.30 -11.63 15.19
CA LEU A 167 -9.78 -11.65 16.57
C LEU A 167 -8.65 -11.51 17.61
N PRO A 168 -7.51 -12.20 17.48
CA PRO A 168 -6.35 -11.95 18.35
C PRO A 168 -5.83 -10.51 18.26
N VAL A 169 -5.81 -9.92 17.06
CA VAL A 169 -5.37 -8.53 16.84
C VAL A 169 -6.30 -7.54 17.54
N VAL A 170 -7.63 -7.71 17.39
CA VAL A 170 -8.65 -6.90 18.08
C VAL A 170 -8.52 -7.04 19.60
N HIS A 171 -8.33 -8.25 20.11
CA HIS A 171 -8.16 -8.48 21.55
C HIS A 171 -6.95 -7.73 22.10
N LEU A 172 -5.82 -7.77 21.40
CA LEU A 172 -4.61 -7.05 21.80
C LEU A 172 -4.79 -5.53 21.71
N ALA A 173 -5.39 -5.03 20.63
CA ALA A 173 -5.61 -3.60 20.43
C ALA A 173 -6.57 -2.99 21.48
N THR A 174 -7.52 -3.79 21.98
CA THR A 174 -8.54 -3.36 22.95
C THR A 174 -8.23 -3.76 24.40
N ASP A 175 -7.05 -4.32 24.69
CA ASP A 175 -6.66 -4.67 26.05
C ASP A 175 -6.24 -3.44 26.87
N VAL A 176 -7.17 -2.94 27.68
CA VAL A 176 -7.00 -1.80 28.61
C VAL A 176 -5.92 -2.02 29.67
N ASN A 177 -5.43 -3.25 29.86
CA ASN A 177 -4.35 -3.53 30.80
C ASN A 177 -2.96 -3.22 30.22
N THR A 178 -2.86 -3.01 28.91
CA THR A 178 -1.61 -2.63 28.24
C THR A 178 -1.52 -1.11 28.09
N PRO A 179 -0.34 -0.47 28.15
CA PRO A 179 -0.21 0.98 27.90
C PRO A 179 -0.55 1.38 26.45
N GLU A 180 -0.61 0.40 25.55
CA GLU A 180 -0.78 0.60 24.11
C GLU A 180 -2.25 0.87 23.74
N HIS A 181 -3.20 0.52 24.61
CA HIS A 181 -4.64 0.78 24.40
C HIS A 181 -4.93 2.26 24.09
N VAL A 182 -4.17 3.20 24.66
CA VAL A 182 -4.33 4.64 24.43
C VAL A 182 -4.21 5.00 22.94
N TYR A 183 -3.44 4.23 22.17
CA TYR A 183 -3.17 4.48 20.76
C TYR A 183 -3.89 3.53 19.80
N LEU A 184 -4.37 2.37 20.28
CA LEU A 184 -4.87 1.31 19.42
C LEU A 184 -6.36 1.00 19.64
N MET A 185 -6.93 1.44 20.75
CA MET A 185 -8.27 1.03 21.15
C MET A 185 -9.35 1.53 20.18
N GLU A 186 -9.20 2.74 19.64
CA GLU A 186 -10.16 3.29 18.67
C GLU A 186 -10.18 2.44 17.40
N GLU A 187 -9.01 2.21 16.80
CA GLU A 187 -8.87 1.42 15.58
C GLU A 187 -9.20 -0.07 15.80
N GLY A 188 -8.93 -0.59 17.00
CA GLY A 188 -9.29 -1.94 17.39
C GLY A 188 -10.79 -2.15 17.58
N LEU A 189 -11.54 -1.12 17.96
CA LEU A 189 -13.00 -1.16 18.06
C LEU A 189 -13.69 -0.94 16.70
N ASP A 190 -13.05 -0.19 15.80
CA ASP A 190 -13.52 0.05 14.43
C ASP A 190 -13.39 -1.16 13.51
N LEU A 191 -12.44 -2.07 13.81
CA LEU A 191 -12.18 -3.33 13.11
C LEU A 191 -13.18 -4.44 13.49
#